data_AF-A0A3R8M424-F1
#
_entry.id   AF-A0A3R8M424-F1
#
_cell.length_a   1.000
_cell.length_b   1.000
_cell.length_c   1.000
_cell.angle_alpha   90.00
_cell.angle_beta   90.00
_cell.angle_gamma   90.00
#
_symmetry.space_group_name_H-M   'P 1'
#
loop_
_entity.id
_entity.type
_entity.pdbx_description
1 polymer ?
#
loop_
_entity_poly.entity_id
_entity_poly.type
_entity_poly.pdbx_seq_one_letter_code
_entity_poly.pdbx_strand_id
1 'polypeptide(L)'
;MSPSPRSGRVAAPGKPPRVYRRTIEKLTRHRERSGDLDARTLYFTFPGGRRAYRSQVTFVAAENVPAFEGEEAWFEMELVAGKPWSWWRAVRQVEAPR
;
A
#
# COMPACT_ATOMS: atom_id res chain seq x y z
N MET A 1 12.56 46.96 5.28
CA MET A 1 12.70 45.99 4.18
C MET A 1 11.77 44.82 4.47
N SER A 2 10.62 44.74 3.80
CA SER A 2 9.65 43.65 3.96
C SER A 2 10.02 42.49 3.04
N PRO A 3 10.03 41.21 3.48
CA PRO A 3 10.25 40.10 2.57
C PRO A 3 8.95 39.79 1.83
N SER A 4 9.02 39.76 0.49
CA SER A 4 7.93 39.34 -0.38
C SER A 4 7.47 37.91 -0.07
N PRO A 5 6.16 37.61 -0.12
CA PRO A 5 5.68 36.24 0.05
C PRO A 5 6.13 35.39 -1.15
N ARG A 6 6.91 34.35 -0.89
CA ARG A 6 7.19 33.32 -1.90
C ARG A 6 5.87 32.60 -2.18
N SER A 7 5.28 32.89 -3.33
CA SER A 7 4.16 32.14 -3.89
C SER A 7 4.54 30.67 -3.94
N GLY A 8 4.03 29.88 -2.99
CA GLY A 8 4.15 28.43 -2.99
C GLY A 8 3.51 27.91 -4.26
N ARG A 9 4.35 27.44 -5.19
CA ARG A 9 3.92 26.80 -6.42
C ARG A 9 3.19 25.52 -6.04
N VAL A 10 1.85 25.56 -6.03
CA VAL A 10 1.03 24.35 -5.91
C VAL A 10 1.42 23.46 -7.07
N ALA A 11 2.00 22.29 -6.78
CA ALA A 11 2.34 21.31 -7.79
C ALA A 11 1.06 20.95 -8.54
N ALA A 12 1.04 21.16 -9.86
CA ALA A 12 -0.03 20.66 -10.71
C ALA A 12 -0.21 19.16 -10.42
N PRO A 13 -1.45 18.63 -10.40
CA PRO A 13 -1.65 17.19 -10.18
C PRO A 13 -0.91 16.46 -11.29
N GLY A 14 0.20 15.82 -10.91
CA GLY A 14 1.00 15.02 -11.82
C GLY A 14 0.11 13.97 -12.49
N LYS A 15 0.44 13.60 -13.73
CA LYS A 15 -0.19 12.49 -14.42
C LYS A 15 -0.35 11.30 -13.45
N PRO A 16 -1.52 10.63 -13.38
CA PRO A 16 -1.71 9.53 -12.46
C PRO A 16 -0.62 8.48 -12.66
N PRO A 17 -0.14 7.86 -11.58
CA PRO A 17 0.98 6.95 -11.68
C PRO A 17 0.60 5.74 -12.54
N ARG A 18 1.54 5.28 -13.36
CA ARG A 18 1.32 4.13 -14.24
C ARG A 18 1.12 2.88 -13.40
N VAL A 19 0.12 2.07 -13.73
CA VAL A 19 -0.11 0.76 -13.11
C VAL A 19 0.45 -0.33 -14.02
N TYR A 20 1.30 -1.20 -13.47
CA TYR A 20 1.90 -2.33 -14.20
C TYR A 20 1.09 -3.62 -14.08
N ARG A 21 0.43 -3.84 -12.94
CA ARG A 21 -0.33 -5.07 -12.67
C ARG A 21 -1.50 -4.79 -11.74
N ARG A 22 -2.61 -5.52 -11.96
CA ARG A 22 -3.74 -5.67 -11.03
C ARG A 22 -3.91 -7.14 -10.65
N THR A 23 -4.28 -7.41 -9.40
CA THR A 23 -4.51 -8.77 -8.88
C THR A 23 -5.39 -8.71 -7.64
N ILE A 24 -6.08 -9.81 -7.29
CA ILE A 24 -6.83 -9.93 -6.04
C ILE A 24 -5.99 -10.74 -5.08
N GLU A 25 -5.68 -10.18 -3.92
CA GLU A 25 -4.78 -10.79 -2.94
C GLU A 25 -5.38 -10.69 -1.54
N LYS A 26 -5.13 -11.71 -0.72
CA LYS A 26 -5.45 -11.67 0.70
C LYS A 26 -4.32 -10.97 1.43
N LEU A 27 -4.61 -9.84 2.05
CA LEU A 27 -3.66 -9.13 2.90
C LEU A 27 -3.77 -9.64 4.34
N THR A 28 -2.64 -9.94 4.95
CA THR A 28 -2.50 -10.22 6.40
C THR A 28 -1.86 -9.02 7.08
N ARG A 29 -2.49 -8.52 8.16
CA ARG A 29 -2.05 -7.40 8.98
C ARG A 29 -0.94 -7.81 9.94
N HIS A 30 0.06 -6.95 10.09
CA HIS A 30 1.11 -7.08 11.09
C HIS A 30 1.15 -5.83 11.96
N ARG A 31 1.02 -6.04 13.27
CA ARG A 31 1.01 -4.98 14.28
C ARG A 31 2.33 -4.94 15.03
N GLU A 32 2.58 -3.81 15.69
CA GLU A 32 3.76 -3.65 16.54
C GLU A 32 3.83 -4.68 17.66
N ARG A 33 2.68 -4.99 18.25
CA ARG A 33 2.53 -6.06 19.24
C ARG A 33 1.58 -7.12 18.72
N SER A 34 2.10 -8.33 18.52
CA SER A 34 1.28 -9.48 18.11
C SER A 34 0.20 -9.78 19.15
N GLY A 35 -1.04 -9.93 18.69
CA GLY A 35 -2.20 -10.26 19.53
C GLY A 35 -2.89 -9.07 20.21
N ASP A 36 -2.35 -7.87 20.08
CA ASP A 36 -2.95 -6.63 20.60
C ASP A 36 -3.73 -5.93 19.48
N LEU A 37 -5.07 -5.99 19.55
CA LEU A 37 -5.97 -5.43 18.54
C LEU A 37 -6.04 -3.91 18.55
N ASP A 38 -5.43 -3.25 19.54
CA ASP A 38 -5.32 -1.79 19.63
C ASP A 38 -3.93 -1.30 19.21
N ALA A 39 -2.96 -2.22 19.07
CA ALA A 39 -1.61 -1.88 18.63
C ALA A 39 -1.59 -1.36 17.18
N ARG A 40 -0.69 -0.41 16.93
CA ARG A 40 -0.46 0.21 15.62
C ARG A 40 -0.14 -0.85 14.55
N THR A 41 -0.80 -0.74 13.40
CA THR A 41 -0.42 -1.49 12.19
C THR A 41 0.90 -1.00 11.64
N LEU A 42 1.86 -1.91 11.43
CA LEU A 42 3.16 -1.62 10.83
C LEU A 42 3.12 -1.79 9.31
N TYR A 43 2.64 -2.94 8.85
CA TYR A 43 2.57 -3.28 7.43
C TYR A 43 1.59 -4.44 7.20
N PHE A 44 1.37 -4.75 5.92
CA PHE A 44 0.60 -5.90 5.48
C PHE A 44 1.47 -6.81 4.62
N THR A 45 1.07 -8.07 4.50
CA THR A 45 1.72 -9.05 3.61
C THR A 45 0.74 -9.82 2.76
N PHE A 46 1.16 -10.23 1.56
CA PHE A 46 0.44 -11.23 0.76
C PHE A 46 1.40 -12.15 -0.03
N PRO A 47 0.98 -13.38 -0.37
CA PRO A 47 1.79 -14.32 -1.15
C PRO A 47 1.69 -14.01 -2.66
N GLY A 48 2.43 -13.02 -3.19
CA GLY A 48 2.22 -12.68 -4.62
C GLY A 48 3.14 -11.67 -5.32
N GLY A 49 4.34 -11.40 -4.80
CA GLY A 49 5.30 -10.49 -5.43
C GLY A 49 6.15 -11.16 -6.49
N ARG A 50 6.78 -10.36 -7.38
CA ARG A 50 7.87 -10.85 -8.23
C ARG A 50 8.86 -11.56 -7.30
N ARG A 51 8.99 -12.89 -7.43
CA ARG A 51 9.69 -13.79 -6.52
C ARG A 51 11.03 -13.18 -6.10
N ALA A 52 11.05 -12.47 -4.98
CA ALA A 52 12.30 -12.13 -4.34
C ALA A 52 12.87 -13.48 -3.91
N TYR A 53 14.06 -13.83 -4.40
CA TYR A 53 14.66 -15.16 -4.25
C TYR A 53 14.66 -15.69 -2.80
N ARG A 54 14.50 -14.81 -1.80
CA ARG A 54 14.57 -15.09 -0.36
C ARG A 54 13.27 -14.90 0.44
N SER A 55 12.15 -14.46 -0.17
CA SER A 55 10.89 -14.25 0.57
C SER A 55 9.70 -14.82 -0.19
N GLN A 56 8.83 -15.52 0.53
CA GLN A 56 7.55 -16.03 0.01
C GLN A 56 6.42 -14.99 0.04
N VAL A 57 6.67 -13.82 0.66
CA VAL A 57 5.66 -12.77 0.86
C VAL A 57 6.12 -11.43 0.31
N THR A 58 5.14 -10.60 -0.03
CA THR A 58 5.31 -9.19 -0.41
C THR A 58 4.83 -8.29 0.70
N PHE A 59 5.63 -7.28 1.03
CA PHE A 59 5.29 -6.27 2.02
C PHE A 59 4.54 -5.10 1.38
N VAL A 60 3.53 -4.61 2.08
CA VAL A 60 2.75 -3.43 1.71
C VAL A 60 2.71 -2.49 2.91
N ALA A 61 3.14 -1.24 2.71
CA ALA A 61 3.11 -0.25 3.78
C ALA A 61 1.67 0.07 4.19
N ALA A 62 1.45 0.37 5.48
CA ALA A 62 0.11 0.54 6.03
C ALA A 62 -0.65 1.70 5.39
N GLU A 63 0.04 2.78 5.02
CA GLU A 63 -0.53 3.95 4.33
C GLU A 63 -1.08 3.64 2.93
N ASN A 64 -0.70 2.50 2.35
CA ASN A 64 -1.13 2.07 1.01
C ASN A 64 -2.30 1.08 1.06
N VAL A 65 -2.91 0.89 2.24
CA VAL A 65 -4.05 0.00 2.44
C VAL A 65 -5.19 0.77 3.10
N PRO A 66 -6.40 0.80 2.49
CA PRO A 66 -7.58 1.37 3.14
C PRO A 66 -7.86 0.72 4.50
N ALA A 67 -8.43 1.47 5.43
CA ALA A 67 -8.83 0.92 6.72
C ALA A 67 -9.87 -0.20 6.53
N PHE A 68 -9.74 -1.27 7.31
CA PHE A 68 -10.68 -2.40 7.36
C PHE A 68 -10.67 -3.03 8.75
N GLU A 69 -11.69 -3.82 9.06
CA GLU A 69 -11.80 -4.53 10.34
C GLU A 69 -11.13 -5.92 10.29
N GLY A 70 -10.58 -6.34 11.41
CA GLY A 70 -9.91 -7.64 11.55
C GLY A 70 -8.46 -7.67 11.05
N GLU A 71 -7.88 -8.86 11.05
CA GLU A 71 -6.46 -9.06 10.74
C GLU A 71 -6.21 -9.45 9.28
N GLU A 72 -7.23 -9.92 8.55
CA GLU A 72 -7.10 -10.32 7.16
C GLU A 72 -8.30 -9.87 6.33
N ALA A 73 -8.05 -9.45 5.09
CA ALA A 73 -9.11 -9.16 4.11
C ALA A 73 -8.58 -9.28 2.68
N TRP A 74 -9.51 -9.49 1.74
CA TRP A 74 -9.20 -9.55 0.32
C TRP A 74 -9.25 -8.15 -0.29
N PHE A 75 -8.26 -7.84 -1.13
CA PHE A 75 -8.13 -6.55 -1.79
C PHE A 75 -7.83 -6.68 -3.27
N GLU A 76 -8.38 -5.76 -4.05
CA GLU A 76 -7.86 -5.46 -5.38
C GLU A 76 -6.56 -4.66 -5.23
N MET A 77 -5.45 -5.26 -5.65
CA MET A 77 -4.09 -4.73 -5.51
C MET A 77 -3.55 -4.20 -6.83
N GLU A 78 -2.81 -3.10 -6.79
CA GLU A 78 -2.10 -2.51 -7.93
C GLU A 78 -0.59 -2.44 -7.69
N LEU A 79 0.20 -2.90 -8.66
CA LEU A 79 1.64 -2.61 -8.74
C LEU A 79 1.82 -1.29 -9.47
N VAL A 80 2.12 -0.24 -8.72
CA VAL A 80 2.25 1.13 -9.19
C VAL A 80 3.71 1.43 -9.53
N ALA A 81 3.93 2.09 -10.66
CA ALA A 81 5.23 2.59 -11.04
C ALA A 81 5.69 3.69 -10.08
N GLY A 82 6.87 3.51 -9.49
CA GLY A 82 7.49 4.48 -8.60
C GLY A 82 8.99 4.60 -8.88
N LYS A 83 9.62 5.63 -8.30
CA LYS A 83 11.07 5.79 -8.28
C LYS A 83 11.55 5.80 -6.82
N PRO A 84 12.62 5.07 -6.47
CA PRO A 84 13.45 4.24 -7.34
C PRO A 84 12.79 2.90 -7.75
N TRP A 85 11.74 2.46 -7.06
CA TRP A 85 11.11 1.16 -7.29
C TRP A 85 9.59 1.27 -7.40
N SER A 86 8.98 0.34 -8.14
CA SER A 86 7.53 0.11 -8.11
C SER A 86 7.08 -0.36 -6.73
N TRP A 87 5.84 -0.06 -6.36
CA TRP A 87 5.29 -0.37 -5.05
C TRP A 87 3.84 -0.87 -5.18
N TRP A 88 3.38 -1.61 -4.18
CA TRP A 88 2.02 -2.17 -4.15
C TRP A 88 1.07 -1.28 -3.35
N ARG A 89 -0.17 -1.14 -3.82
CA ARG A 89 -1.27 -0.52 -3.07
C ARG A 89 -2.54 -1.34 -3.16
N ALA A 90 -3.34 -1.29 -2.11
CA ALA A 90 -4.71 -1.76 -2.16
C ALA A 90 -5.62 -0.63 -2.67
N VAL A 91 -6.43 -0.94 -3.67
CA VAL A 91 -7.39 -0.01 -4.28
C VAL A 91 -8.70 -0.03 -3.51
N ARG A 92 -9.22 -1.22 -3.21
CA ARG A 92 -10.46 -1.44 -2.46
C ARG A 92 -10.52 -2.84 -1.88
N GLN A 93 -11.25 -2.98 -0.77
CA GLN A 93 -11.62 -4.28 -0.23
C GLN A 93 -12.61 -4.96 -1.18
N VAL A 94 -12.46 -6.27 -1.35
CA VAL A 94 -13.32 -7.12 -2.19
C VAL A 94 -13.71 -8.39 -1.44
N GLU A 95 -14.67 -9.14 -1.98
CA GLU A 95 -14.96 -10.49 -1.50
C GLU A 95 -13.86 -11.49 -1.89
N ALA A 96 -13.84 -12.63 -1.22
CA ALA A 96 -12.94 -13.71 -1.57
C ALA A 96 -13.20 -14.18 -3.03
N PRO A 97 -12.14 -14.43 -3.83
CA PRO A 97 -12.31 -15.02 -5.15
C PRO A 97 -12.94 -16.42 -5.03
N ARG A 98 -13.82 -16.76 -5.97
CA ARG A 98 -14.49 -18.06 -6.06
C ARG A 98 -13.62 -19.12 -6.73
#